data_AF-A0A5C7JBT4-F1
#
_entry.id   AF-A0A5C7JBT4-F1
#
_cell.length_a   1.000
_cell.length_b   1.000
_cell.length_c   1.000
_cell.angle_alpha   90.00
_cell.angle_beta   90.00
_cell.angle_gamma   90.00
#
_symmetry.space_group_name_H-M   'P 1'
#
loop_
_entity.id
_entity.type
_entity.pdbx_description
1 polymer ?
#
loop_
_entity_poly.entity_id
_entity_poly.type
_entity_poly.pdbx_seq_one_letter_code
_entity_poly.pdbx_strand_id
1 'polypeptide(L)' 'MKEKDTNSEAWRMECEARYVARMRKLADRRAYLEAVEGRRGIVGRKALEREINEQWQKRVRKDED' A
#
# COMPACT_ATOMS: atom_id res chain seq x y z
N MET A 1 -1.80 -20.78 -13.59
CA MET A 1 -1.60 -19.90 -12.41
C MET A 1 -0.53 -18.90 -12.82
N LYS A 2 -0.80 -17.59 -12.89
CA LYS A 2 0.27 -16.62 -13.18
C LYS A 2 1.14 -16.53 -11.93
N GLU A 3 2.38 -16.99 -12.00
CA GLU A 3 3.38 -16.74 -10.96
C GLU A 3 3.49 -15.23 -10.76
N LYS A 4 3.24 -14.77 -9.53
CA LYS A 4 3.55 -13.39 -9.16
C LYS A 4 5.06 -13.31 -8.98
N ASP A 5 5.72 -12.51 -9.80
CA ASP A 5 7.12 -12.18 -9.61
C ASP A 5 7.27 -11.41 -8.28
N THR A 6 7.78 -12.09 -7.27
CA THR A 6 7.93 -11.57 -5.91
C THR A 6 9.14 -10.62 -5.77
N ASN A 7 9.95 -10.44 -6.82
CA ASN A 7 11.06 -9.50 -6.84
C ASN A 7 10.71 -8.20 -7.60
N SER A 8 9.59 -8.20 -8.31
CA SER A 8 9.04 -7.04 -9.01
C SER A 8 8.78 -5.87 -8.06
N GLU A 9 9.00 -4.65 -8.54
CA GLU A 9 8.65 -3.42 -7.82
C GLU A 9 7.15 -3.35 -7.52
N ALA A 10 6.31 -3.94 -8.38
CA ALA A 10 4.88 -4.05 -8.15
C ALA A 10 4.55 -4.91 -6.92
N TRP A 11 5.27 -6.02 -6.72
CA TRP A 11 5.08 -6.86 -5.53
C TRP A 11 5.58 -6.17 -4.26
N ARG A 12 6.74 -5.51 -4.33
CA ARG A 12 7.24 -4.71 -3.19
C ARG A 12 6.27 -3.60 -2.79
N MET A 13 5.67 -2.92 -3.77
CA MET A 13 4.66 -1.89 -3.50
C MET A 13 3.38 -2.48 -2.91
N GLU A 14 2.92 -3.65 -3.38
CA GLU A 14 1.78 -4.36 -2.78
C GLU A 14 2.06 -4.74 -1.31
N CYS A 15 3.25 -5.24 -1.00
CA CYS A 15 3.66 -5.56 0.36
C CYS A 15 3.69 -4.33 1.27
N GLU A 16 4.25 -3.23 0.79
CA GLU A 16 4.32 -1.95 1.49
C GLU A 16 2.90 -1.40 1.76
N ALA A 17 2.02 -1.45 0.76
CA ALA A 17 0.63 -1.05 0.90
C ALA A 17 -0.13 -1.89 1.93
N ARG A 18 0.07 -3.23 1.94
CA ARG A 18 -0.52 -4.12 2.95
C ARG A 18 -0.05 -3.79 4.36
N TYR A 19 1.23 -3.48 4.54
CA TYR A 19 1.79 -3.09 5.82
C TYR A 19 1.14 -1.80 6.33
N VAL A 20 1.08 -0.75 5.50
CA VAL A 20 0.48 0.54 5.87
C VAL A 20 -1.04 0.40 6.10
N ALA A 21 -1.75 -0.38 5.27
CA ALA A 21 -3.18 -0.62 5.40
C ALA A 21 -3.58 -1.32 6.72
N ARG A 22 -2.64 -2.05 7.34
CA ARG A 22 -2.84 -2.74 8.64
C ARG A 22 -2.53 -1.86 9.85
N MET A 23 -1.84 -0.74 9.68
CA MET A 23 -1.55 0.18 10.79
C MET A 23 -2.86 0.69 11.39
N ARG A 24 -3.02 0.66 12.72
CA ARG A 24 -4.28 1.08 13.37
C ARG A 24 -4.42 2.59 13.46
N LYS A 25 -3.33 3.32 13.71
CA LYS A 25 -3.35 4.77 13.92
C LYS A 25 -3.21 5.51 12.60
N LEU A 26 -4.02 6.55 12.41
CA LEU A 26 -3.96 7.41 11.23
C LEU A 26 -2.63 8.18 11.15
N ALA A 27 -2.10 8.61 12.30
CA ALA A 27 -0.83 9.33 12.39
C ALA A 27 0.33 8.51 11.81
N ASP A 28 0.43 7.22 12.18
CA ASP A 28 1.49 6.33 11.70
C ASP A 28 1.44 6.15 10.18
N ARG A 29 0.23 6.03 9.61
CA ARG A 29 0.04 5.94 8.15
C ARG A 29 0.50 7.22 7.45
N ARG A 30 0.14 8.39 8.00
CA ARG A 30 0.52 9.70 7.44
C ARG A 30 2.03 9.92 7.51
N ALA A 31 2.66 9.60 8.64
CA ALA A 31 4.11 9.69 8.80
C ALA A 31 4.84 8.78 7.80
N TYR A 32 4.30 7.58 7.55
CA TYR A 32 4.86 6.68 6.54
C TYR A 32 4.75 7.27 5.12
N LEU A 33 3.59 7.81 4.75
CA LEU A 33 3.38 8.44 3.44
C LEU A 33 4.27 9.68 3.23
N GLU A 34 4.49 10.47 4.29
CA GLU A 34 5.40 11.62 4.27
C GLU A 34 6.86 11.17 4.08
N ALA A 35 7.29 10.12 4.78
CA ALA A 35 8.62 9.54 4.59
C ALA A 35 8.81 8.99 3.16
N VAL A 36 7.77 8.39 2.58
CA VAL A 36 7.78 7.92 1.18
C VAL A 36 7.87 9.10 0.21
N GLU A 37 7.14 10.19 0.46
CA GLU A 37 7.23 11.41 -0.34
C GLU A 37 8.64 12.01 -0.30
N GLY A 38 9.27 12.07 0.88
CA GLY A 38 10.64 12.56 1.00
C GLY A 38 11.68 11.71 0.25
N ARG A 39 11.42 10.39 0.07
CA ARG A 39 12.35 9.47 -0.60
C ARG A 39 12.08 9.27 -2.09
N ARG A 40 10.80 9.23 -2.48
CA ARG A 40 10.34 8.84 -3.82
C ARG A 40 9.53 9.93 -4.52
N GLY A 41 9.39 11.11 -3.88
CA GLY A 41 8.60 12.23 -4.36
C GLY A 41 7.08 12.00 -4.26
N ILE A 42 6.35 13.02 -4.67
CA ILE A 42 4.88 13.03 -4.65
C ILE A 42 4.26 11.91 -5.51
N VAL A 43 4.93 11.53 -6.61
CA VAL A 43 4.47 10.43 -7.48
C VAL A 43 4.52 9.10 -6.73
N GLY A 44 5.62 8.81 -6.04
CA GLY A 44 5.77 7.60 -5.23
C GLY A 44 4.77 7.52 -4.08
N ARG A 45 4.51 8.66 -3.41
CA ARG A 45 3.46 8.76 -2.40
C ARG A 45 2.09 8.42 -2.96
N LYS A 46 1.70 9.06 -4.07
CA LYS A 46 0.37 8.86 -4.70
C LYS A 46 0.19 7.42 -5.19
N ALA A 47 1.23 6.81 -5.74
CA ALA A 47 1.21 5.40 -6.14
C ALA A 47 0.94 4.48 -4.95
N LEU A 48 1.65 4.68 -3.83
CA LEU A 48 1.43 3.89 -2.62
C LEU A 48 0.05 4.13 -2.00
N GLU A 49 -0.44 5.37 -1.99
CA GLU A 49 -1.77 5.72 -1.48
C GLU A 49 -2.88 5.02 -2.26
N ARG A 50 -2.76 4.97 -3.59
CA ARG A 50 -3.68 4.21 -4.44
C ARG A 50 -3.69 2.73 -4.06
N GLU A 51 -2.53 2.10 -3.95
CA GLU A 51 -2.43 0.69 -3.60
C GLU A 51 -2.99 0.40 -2.20
N ILE A 52 -2.78 1.28 -1.22
CA ILE A 52 -3.38 1.17 0.12
C ILE A 52 -4.91 1.15 0.02
N ASN A 53 -5.49 2.06 -0.76
CA ASN A 53 -6.94 2.11 -0.98
C ASN A 53 -7.44 0.82 -1.64
N GLU A 54 -6.74 0.29 -2.64
CA GLU A 54 -7.08 -0.99 -3.25
C GLU A 54 -7.05 -2.15 -2.25
N GLN A 55 -6.07 -2.18 -1.33
CA GLN A 55 -6.02 -3.19 -0.27
C GLN A 55 -7.21 -3.06 0.71
N TRP A 56 -7.64 -1.85 1.06
CA TRP A 56 -8.85 -1.67 1.89
C TRP A 56 -10.11 -2.14 1.18
N GLN A 57 -10.29 -1.80 -0.10
CA GLN A 57 -11.43 -2.25 -0.89
C GLN A 57 -11.49 -3.78 -1.02
N LYS A 58 -10.34 -4.44 -1.18
CA LYS A 58 -10.24 -5.92 -1.19
C LYS A 58 -10.66 -6.54 0.14
N ARG A 59 -10.41 -5.86 1.27
CA ARG A 59 -10.83 -6.34 2.59
C ARG A 59 -12.33 -6.22 2.76
N VAL A 60 -12.90 -5.05 2.44
CA VAL A 60 -14.35 -4.82 2.51
C VAL A 60 -15.11 -5.89 1.72
N ARG A 61 -14.72 -6.14 0.46
CA ARG A 61 -15.36 -7.17 -0.38
C ARG A 61 -15.28 -8.57 0.21
N LYS A 62 -14.15 -8.91 0.86
CA LYS A 62 -13.98 -10.23 1.49
C LYS A 62 -14.82 -10.40 2.75
N ASP A 63 -15.16 -9.31 3.45
CA ASP A 63 -16.03 -9.36 4.62
C ASP A 63 -17.54 -9.42 4.23
N GLU A 64 -17.88 -9.23 2.94
CA GLU A 64 -19.25 -9.31 2.40
C GLU A 64 -19.62 -10.69 1.79
N ASP A 65 -18.64 -11.57 1.53
CA ASP A 65 -18.79 -12.95 1.02
C ASP A 65 -18.75 -14.00 2.15
#